data_AF-A0A9X5CMJ3-F1
#
_entry.id   AF-A0A9X5CMJ3-F1
#
_cell.length_a   1.000
_cell.length_b   1.000
_cell.length_c   1.000
_cell.angle_alpha   90.00
_cell.angle_beta   90.00
_cell.angle_gamma   90.00
#
_symmetry.space_group_name_H-M   'P 1'
#
loop_
_entity.id
_entity.type
_entity.pdbx_description
1 polymer ?
#
loop_
_entity_poly.entity_id
_entity_poly.type
_entity_poly.pdbx_seq_one_letter_code
_entity_poly.pdbx_strand_id
1 'polypeptide(L)'
;MSEGLWIKIVGTVPSVLWVAFAATVYLTLRTTLIQRMMPRLTAVRALGIEVELAAELLDRAQEESETAVPPTVRRTALGRLEHAAELLKGGRILWVDDHPEGNSALVELFRKAGMEVDLALSTEEATRLFRRRSYDVLISDMTRDGDQRAGVELLRNLEQYHVDTPALVYAGHFDPERGVDRRIFAATSVPVELVHYVIDLMERARLGPL
;
A
#
# COMPACT_ATOMS: atom_id res chain seq x y z
N MET A 1 21.25 -22.02 -68.57
CA MET A 1 21.32 -21.79 -67.10
C MET A 1 20.80 -23.04 -66.42
N SER A 2 21.55 -23.52 -65.43
CA SER A 2 21.73 -24.92 -65.02
C SER A 2 20.53 -25.62 -64.36
N GLU A 3 20.14 -26.78 -64.90
CA GLU A 3 19.18 -27.74 -64.30
C GLU A 3 19.57 -28.19 -62.87
N GLY A 4 20.88 -28.25 -62.57
CA GLY A 4 21.37 -28.57 -61.22
C GLY A 4 21.02 -27.53 -60.15
N LEU A 5 20.68 -26.29 -60.54
CA LEU A 5 20.25 -25.24 -59.61
C LEU A 5 18.77 -25.42 -59.23
N TRP A 6 17.93 -25.88 -60.18
CA TRP A 6 16.52 -26.18 -59.95
C TRP A 6 16.33 -27.33 -58.95
N ILE A 7 17.15 -28.38 -59.02
CA ILE A 7 17.09 -29.51 -58.09
C ILE A 7 17.44 -29.09 -56.65
N LYS A 8 18.46 -28.23 -56.47
CA LYS A 8 18.85 -27.70 -55.16
C LYS A 8 17.79 -26.76 -54.56
N ILE A 9 17.12 -25.97 -55.40
CA ILE A 9 16.03 -25.10 -54.97
C ILE A 9 14.84 -25.93 -54.49
N VAL A 10 14.40 -26.92 -55.27
CA VAL A 10 13.26 -27.79 -54.91
C VAL A 10 13.50 -28.54 -53.60
N GLY A 11 14.74 -28.98 -53.32
CA GLY A 11 15.08 -29.65 -52.06
C GLY A 11 15.09 -28.73 -50.83
N THR A 12 15.34 -27.43 -50.99
CA THR A 12 15.55 -26.49 -49.88
C THR A 12 14.27 -25.70 -49.54
N VAL A 13 13.36 -25.55 -50.50
CA VAL A 13 12.07 -24.86 -50.34
C VAL A 13 11.26 -25.42 -49.15
N PRO A 14 11.08 -26.73 -48.96
CA PRO A 14 10.33 -27.26 -47.82
C PRO A 14 10.95 -26.90 -46.46
N SER A 15 12.28 -26.93 -46.34
CA SER A 15 12.98 -26.60 -45.10
C SER A 15 12.86 -25.11 -44.77
N VAL A 16 12.99 -24.24 -45.76
CA VAL A 16 12.81 -22.79 -45.58
C VAL A 16 11.37 -22.46 -45.19
N LEU A 17 10.39 -23.13 -45.81
CA LEU A 17 8.98 -22.98 -45.45
C LEU A 17 8.69 -23.42 -44.02
N TRP A 18 9.30 -24.52 -43.55
CA TRP A 18 9.16 -24.95 -42.16
C TRP A 18 9.77 -23.96 -41.17
N VAL A 19 10.94 -23.40 -41.46
CA VAL A 19 11.56 -22.37 -40.61
C VAL A 19 10.71 -21.10 -40.58
N ALA A 20 10.19 -20.67 -41.73
CA ALA A 20 9.30 -19.51 -41.81
C ALA A 20 7.98 -19.74 -41.06
N PHE A 21 7.42 -20.95 -41.13
CA PHE A 21 6.23 -21.35 -40.38
C PHE A 21 6.51 -21.36 -38.88
N ALA A 22 7.57 -22.03 -38.43
CA ALA A 22 7.96 -22.08 -37.03
C ALA A 22 8.25 -20.68 -36.46
N ALA A 23 8.92 -19.82 -37.23
CA ALA A 23 9.12 -18.42 -36.87
C ALA A 23 7.78 -17.71 -36.74
N THR A 24 6.89 -17.78 -37.73
CA THR A 24 5.57 -17.12 -37.70
C THR A 24 4.72 -17.60 -36.52
N VAL A 25 4.71 -18.91 -36.26
CA VAL A 25 4.08 -19.53 -35.09
C VAL A 25 4.69 -18.97 -33.81
N TYR A 26 6.02 -18.97 -33.66
CA TYR A 26 6.68 -18.39 -32.49
C TYR A 26 6.38 -16.89 -32.33
N LEU A 27 6.37 -16.11 -33.43
CA LEU A 27 6.10 -14.67 -33.41
C LEU A 27 4.66 -14.36 -32.97
N THR A 28 3.68 -15.17 -33.38
CA THR A 28 2.24 -15.01 -33.05
C THR A 28 1.88 -15.61 -31.68
N LEU A 29 2.50 -16.74 -31.32
CA LEU A 29 2.31 -17.39 -30.04
C LEU A 29 3.07 -16.68 -28.93
N ARG A 30 4.30 -16.17 -29.13
CA ARG A 30 5.02 -15.45 -28.07
C ARG A 30 4.25 -14.23 -27.57
N THR A 31 3.60 -13.47 -28.45
CA THR A 31 2.82 -12.29 -28.05
C THR A 31 1.62 -12.71 -27.21
N THR A 32 0.95 -13.81 -27.60
CA THR A 32 -0.23 -14.34 -26.91
C THR A 32 0.12 -15.06 -25.59
N LEU A 33 1.20 -15.85 -25.57
CA LEU A 33 1.68 -16.59 -24.40
C LEU A 33 2.30 -15.68 -23.35
N ILE A 34 3.10 -14.68 -23.75
CA ILE A 34 3.67 -13.71 -22.80
C ILE A 34 2.54 -12.90 -22.16
N GLN A 35 1.52 -12.49 -22.92
CA GLN A 35 0.38 -11.74 -22.38
C GLN A 35 -0.53 -12.59 -21.46
N ARG A 36 -0.72 -13.89 -21.74
CA ARG A 36 -1.57 -14.76 -20.91
C ARG A 36 -0.87 -15.40 -19.72
N MET A 37 0.43 -15.69 -19.82
CA MET A 37 1.19 -16.34 -18.74
C MET A 37 1.92 -15.34 -17.82
N MET A 38 2.12 -14.09 -18.24
CA MET A 38 2.82 -13.09 -17.43
C MET A 38 2.02 -11.82 -17.09
N PRO A 39 0.74 -11.87 -16.65
CA PRO A 39 0.17 -10.71 -15.96
C PRO A 39 0.72 -10.57 -14.52
N ARG A 40 1.38 -11.60 -13.96
CA ARG A 40 1.78 -11.64 -12.54
C ARG A 40 3.25 -11.30 -12.25
N LEU A 41 4.15 -11.36 -13.23
CA LEU A 41 5.58 -11.11 -12.97
C LEU A 41 6.02 -9.67 -13.27
N THR A 42 5.24 -8.93 -14.05
CA THR A 42 5.44 -7.49 -14.29
C THR A 42 4.67 -6.61 -13.30
N ALA A 43 3.56 -7.11 -12.73
CA ALA A 43 2.82 -6.39 -11.69
C ALA A 43 3.66 -6.14 -10.42
N VAL A 44 4.59 -7.05 -10.09
CA VAL A 44 5.51 -6.90 -8.96
C VAL A 44 6.53 -5.76 -9.18
N ARG A 45 6.87 -5.42 -10.43
CA ARG A 45 7.69 -4.22 -10.74
C ARG A 45 6.86 -2.96 -10.97
N ALA A 46 5.56 -3.09 -11.25
CA ALA A 46 4.70 -1.97 -11.61
C ALA A 46 4.14 -1.19 -10.40
N LEU A 47 4.27 -1.74 -9.19
CA LEU A 47 3.67 -1.17 -7.99
C LEU A 47 4.54 -0.18 -7.21
N GLY A 48 5.78 0.09 -7.62
CA GLY A 48 6.65 1.06 -6.92
C GLY A 48 7.12 0.65 -5.52
N ILE A 49 6.60 -0.47 -5.00
CA ILE A 49 7.05 -1.12 -3.78
C ILE A 49 8.08 -2.18 -4.18
N GLU A 50 9.36 -1.90 -3.98
CA GLU A 50 10.34 -2.99 -3.94
C GLU A 50 10.03 -3.83 -2.69
N VAL A 51 9.58 -5.07 -2.89
CA VAL A 51 9.15 -5.98 -1.79
C VAL A 51 10.19 -6.06 -0.69
N GLU A 52 11.47 -6.08 -1.08
CA GLU A 52 12.61 -6.09 -0.17
C GLU A 52 12.67 -4.83 0.70
N LEU A 53 12.42 -3.65 0.11
CA LEU A 53 12.38 -2.38 0.82
C LEU A 53 11.16 -2.29 1.75
N ALA A 54 9.97 -2.73 1.31
CA ALA A 54 8.79 -2.76 2.19
C ALA A 54 8.97 -3.72 3.36
N ALA A 55 9.59 -4.87 3.12
CA ALA A 55 9.94 -5.81 4.18
C ALA A 55 10.89 -5.18 5.19
N GLU A 56 11.96 -4.53 4.70
CA GLU A 56 12.93 -3.84 5.54
C GLU A 56 12.29 -2.72 6.37
N LEU A 57 11.43 -1.89 5.77
CA LEU A 57 10.73 -0.81 6.48
C LEU A 57 9.78 -1.34 7.55
N LEU A 58 9.04 -2.41 7.26
CA LEU A 58 8.14 -3.02 8.23
C LEU A 58 8.91 -3.71 9.36
N ASP A 59 10.03 -4.36 9.05
CA ASP A 59 10.92 -4.95 10.06
C ASP A 59 11.51 -3.87 10.98
N ARG A 60 12.00 -2.74 10.43
CA ARG A 60 12.49 -1.59 11.23
C ARG A 60 11.41 -1.02 12.15
N ALA A 61 10.20 -0.79 11.62
CA ALA A 61 9.09 -0.31 12.43
C ALA A 61 8.75 -1.30 13.57
N GLN A 62 8.88 -2.60 13.31
CA GLN A 62 8.63 -3.63 14.32
C GLN A 62 9.73 -3.69 15.39
N GLU A 63 10.99 -3.47 15.02
CA GLU A 63 12.12 -3.41 15.96
C GLU A 63 11.99 -2.24 16.94
N GLU A 64 11.37 -1.14 16.52
CA GLU A 64 11.06 0.03 17.36
C GLU A 64 9.82 -0.18 18.26
N SER A 65 8.99 -1.18 17.98
CA SER A 65 7.78 -1.49 18.76
C SER A 65 8.10 -2.38 19.97
N GLU A 66 7.48 -2.09 21.12
CA GLU A 66 7.63 -2.89 22.34
C GLU A 66 7.04 -4.31 22.22
N THR A 67 6.08 -4.50 21.31
CA THR A 67 5.36 -5.77 21.16
C THR A 67 6.05 -6.65 20.12
N ALA A 68 6.57 -7.80 20.52
CA ALA A 68 7.19 -8.73 19.59
C ALA A 68 6.14 -9.46 18.72
N VAL A 69 6.27 -9.34 17.40
CA VAL A 69 5.40 -10.03 16.43
C VAL A 69 6.19 -11.11 15.67
N PRO A 70 5.66 -12.34 15.52
CA PRO A 70 6.33 -13.40 14.77
C PRO A 70 6.62 -13.01 13.31
N PRO A 71 7.75 -13.44 12.72
CA PRO A 71 8.09 -13.13 11.33
C PRO A 71 7.05 -13.60 10.29
N THR A 72 6.29 -14.65 10.60
CA THR A 72 5.21 -15.16 9.74
C THR A 72 4.06 -14.15 9.59
N VAL A 73 3.71 -13.45 10.67
CA VAL A 73 2.66 -12.42 10.66
C VAL A 73 3.12 -11.22 9.83
N ARG A 74 4.39 -10.82 9.97
CA ARG A 74 4.99 -9.73 9.17
C ARG A 74 4.97 -10.03 7.68
N ARG A 75 5.38 -11.25 7.28
CA ARG A 75 5.28 -11.71 5.88
C ARG A 75 3.85 -11.71 5.34
N THR A 76 2.88 -12.06 6.18
CA THR A 76 1.47 -12.03 5.79
C THR A 76 0.99 -10.60 5.55
N ALA A 77 1.43 -9.65 6.37
CA ALA A 77 1.16 -8.23 6.17
C ALA A 77 1.77 -7.67 4.89
N LEU A 78 3.00 -8.05 4.57
CA LEU A 78 3.64 -7.67 3.30
C LEU A 78 2.88 -8.25 2.10
N GLY A 79 2.52 -9.53 2.13
CA GLY A 79 1.72 -10.13 1.06
C GLY A 79 0.34 -9.47 0.88
N ARG A 80 -0.30 -9.03 1.98
CA ARG A 80 -1.54 -8.24 1.92
C ARG A 80 -1.28 -6.85 1.33
N LEU A 81 -0.22 -6.17 1.75
CA LEU A 81 0.16 -4.85 1.24
C LEU A 81 0.40 -4.90 -0.27
N GLU A 82 1.13 -5.91 -0.75
CA GLU A 82 1.36 -6.15 -2.18
C GLU A 82 0.05 -6.34 -2.95
N HIS A 83 -0.87 -7.13 -2.40
CA HIS A 83 -2.16 -7.39 -3.05
C HIS A 83 -3.06 -6.15 -3.07
N ALA A 84 -3.02 -5.35 -2.01
CA ALA A 84 -3.82 -4.14 -1.84
C ALA A 84 -3.21 -2.89 -2.49
N ALA A 85 -2.00 -2.97 -3.04
CA ALA A 85 -1.25 -1.78 -3.42
C ALA A 85 -1.95 -0.90 -4.49
N GLU A 86 -2.71 -1.49 -5.42
CA GLU A 86 -3.54 -0.72 -6.36
C GLU A 86 -4.70 0.02 -5.67
N LEU A 87 -5.23 -0.50 -4.57
CA LEU A 87 -6.27 0.17 -3.77
C LEU A 87 -5.70 1.31 -2.94
N LEU A 88 -4.48 1.13 -2.43
CA LEU A 88 -3.77 2.12 -1.62
C LEU A 88 -3.30 3.30 -2.46
N LYS A 89 -2.95 3.08 -3.72
CA LYS A 89 -2.43 4.12 -4.61
C LYS A 89 -3.35 5.35 -4.68
N GLY A 90 -2.76 6.52 -4.44
CA GLY A 90 -3.46 7.81 -4.40
C GLY A 90 -4.35 8.02 -3.17
N GLY A 91 -4.38 7.07 -2.22
CA GLY A 91 -5.00 7.24 -0.91
C GLY A 91 -4.24 8.29 -0.09
N ARG A 92 -4.96 9.00 0.79
CA ARG A 92 -4.42 10.10 1.59
C ARG A 92 -4.57 9.81 3.07
N ILE A 93 -3.44 9.80 3.78
CA ILE A 93 -3.36 9.68 5.23
C ILE A 93 -3.00 11.04 5.82
N LEU A 94 -3.74 11.45 6.84
CA LEU A 94 -3.27 12.45 7.80
C LEU A 94 -2.82 11.72 9.06
N TRP A 95 -1.55 11.86 9.42
CA TRP A 95 -1.01 11.31 10.66
C TRP A 95 -0.71 12.45 11.64
N VAL A 96 -1.35 12.41 12.81
CA VAL A 96 -1.23 13.43 13.85
C VAL A 96 -0.48 12.87 15.05
N ASP A 97 0.76 13.30 15.22
CA ASP A 97 1.71 12.79 16.21
C ASP A 97 2.72 13.90 16.53
N ASP A 98 3.02 14.11 17.81
CA ASP A 98 3.99 15.13 18.25
C ASP A 98 5.46 14.67 18.13
N HIS A 99 5.69 13.37 17.95
CA HIS A 99 6.99 12.71 17.75
C HIS A 99 7.00 11.81 16.50
N PRO A 100 6.76 12.36 15.29
CA PRO A 100 6.62 11.57 14.08
C PRO A 100 7.89 10.81 13.65
N GLU A 101 9.05 11.15 14.20
CA GLU A 101 10.33 10.46 13.94
C GLU A 101 10.25 8.96 14.24
N GLY A 102 9.53 8.56 15.29
CA GLY A 102 9.31 7.15 15.66
C GLY A 102 8.39 6.39 14.70
N ASN A 103 7.75 7.10 13.76
CA ASN A 103 6.85 6.51 12.77
C ASN A 103 7.42 6.56 11.36
N SER A 104 8.66 7.04 11.19
CA SER A 104 9.26 7.34 9.89
C SER A 104 9.28 6.14 8.93
N ALA A 105 9.55 4.94 9.45
CA ALA A 105 9.54 3.71 8.66
C ALA A 105 8.14 3.37 8.11
N LEU A 106 7.09 3.54 8.91
CA LEU A 106 5.70 3.33 8.48
C LEU A 106 5.23 4.41 7.51
N VAL A 107 5.60 5.67 7.75
CA VAL A 107 5.33 6.78 6.83
C VAL A 107 5.97 6.52 5.46
N GLU A 108 7.22 6.05 5.44
CA GLU A 108 7.89 5.68 4.19
C GLU A 108 7.22 4.47 3.54
N LEU A 109 6.84 3.45 4.30
CA LEU A 109 6.14 2.27 3.80
C LEU A 109 4.85 2.64 3.06
N PHE A 110 3.99 3.47 3.66
CA PHE A 110 2.75 3.90 3.01
C PHE A 110 3.00 4.77 1.77
N ARG A 111 4.02 5.64 1.79
CA ARG A 111 4.41 6.42 0.62
C ARG A 111 4.92 5.54 -0.52
N LYS A 112 5.71 4.51 -0.22
CA LYS A 112 6.16 3.50 -1.20
C LYS A 112 4.99 2.70 -1.75
N ALA A 113 3.97 2.46 -0.93
CA ALA A 113 2.70 1.89 -1.36
C ALA A 113 1.81 2.82 -2.20
N GLY A 114 2.31 4.02 -2.54
CA GLY A 114 1.64 4.95 -3.43
C GLY A 114 0.64 5.87 -2.73
N MET A 115 0.60 5.89 -1.39
CA MET A 115 -0.22 6.81 -0.61
C MET A 115 0.47 8.16 -0.43
N GLU A 116 -0.32 9.21 -0.24
CA GLU A 116 0.15 10.49 0.26
C GLU A 116 0.01 10.51 1.78
N VAL A 117 1.09 10.79 2.51
CA VAL A 117 1.07 10.90 3.97
C VAL A 117 1.48 12.31 4.38
N ASP A 118 0.54 13.05 4.96
CA ASP A 118 0.82 14.30 5.66
C ASP A 118 1.02 14.06 7.15
N LEU A 119 1.94 14.83 7.72
CA LEU A 119 2.20 14.84 9.15
C LEU A 119 1.65 16.15 9.74
N ALA A 120 1.03 16.04 10.91
CA ALA A 120 0.62 17.18 11.72
C ALA A 120 1.13 16.99 13.15
N LEU A 121 1.78 18.01 13.70
CA LEU A 121 2.35 17.93 15.05
C LEU A 121 1.34 18.30 16.15
N SER A 122 0.19 18.88 15.76
CA SER A 122 -0.83 19.33 16.70
C SER A 122 -2.26 19.20 16.16
N THR A 123 -3.24 19.31 17.07
CA THR A 123 -4.66 19.33 16.75
C THR A 123 -5.04 20.49 15.82
N GLU A 124 -4.44 21.66 16.03
CA GLU A 124 -4.67 22.86 15.22
C GLU A 124 -4.12 22.69 13.80
N GLU A 125 -2.93 22.10 13.67
CA GLU A 125 -2.33 21.81 12.38
C GLU A 125 -3.16 20.79 11.60
N ALA A 126 -3.57 19.71 12.26
CA ALA A 126 -4.44 18.70 11.66
C ALA A 126 -5.75 19.32 11.16
N THR A 127 -6.40 20.15 11.99
CA THR A 127 -7.63 20.85 11.62
C THR A 127 -7.42 21.75 10.40
N ARG A 128 -6.29 22.47 10.34
CA ARG A 128 -5.95 23.32 9.19
C ARG A 128 -5.74 22.51 7.91
N LEU A 129 -5.16 21.31 8.01
CA LEU A 129 -4.96 20.40 6.88
C LEU A 129 -6.27 19.82 6.36
N PHE A 130 -7.16 19.35 7.24
CA PHE A 130 -8.51 18.90 6.88
C PHE A 130 -9.34 19.97 6.16
N ARG A 131 -9.12 21.25 6.48
CA ARG A 131 -9.79 22.36 5.79
C ARG A 131 -9.27 22.60 4.37
N ARG A 132 -8.07 22.12 4.04
CA ARG A 132 -7.44 22.30 2.72
C ARG A 132 -7.75 21.15 1.77
N ARG A 133 -7.86 19.94 2.31
CA ARG A 133 -8.12 18.72 1.53
C ARG A 133 -8.75 17.63 2.39
N SER A 134 -9.44 16.71 1.72
CA SER A 134 -9.98 15.51 2.34
C SER A 134 -8.92 14.43 2.49
N TYR A 135 -9.08 13.58 3.50
CA TYR A 135 -8.25 12.40 3.76
C TYR A 135 -9.13 11.15 3.82
N ASP A 136 -8.56 10.03 3.39
CA ASP A 136 -9.22 8.72 3.44
C ASP A 136 -9.07 8.07 4.82
N VAL A 137 -7.94 8.33 5.50
CA VAL A 137 -7.62 7.80 6.83
C VAL A 137 -6.98 8.88 7.70
N LEU A 138 -7.44 8.97 8.95
CA LEU A 138 -6.78 9.71 10.02
C LEU A 138 -6.02 8.70 10.90
N ILE A 139 -4.74 8.91 11.15
CA ILE A 139 -3.97 8.21 12.17
C ILE A 139 -3.64 9.24 13.25
N SER A 140 -3.90 8.93 14.52
CA SER A 140 -3.66 9.88 15.60
C SER A 140 -3.12 9.19 16.84
N ASP A 141 -2.07 9.76 17.43
CA ASP A 141 -1.81 9.56 18.86
C ASP A 141 -2.95 10.22 19.66
N MET A 142 -3.32 9.63 20.79
CA MET A 142 -4.34 10.18 21.69
C MET A 142 -3.77 11.16 22.70
N THR A 143 -2.48 11.05 23.01
CA THR A 143 -1.77 11.96 23.91
C THR A 143 -0.76 12.77 23.11
N ARG A 144 -0.70 14.09 23.32
CA ARG A 144 0.30 14.97 22.69
C ARG A 144 0.70 16.07 23.64
N ASP A 145 1.99 16.39 23.72
CA ASP A 145 2.56 17.43 24.61
C ASP A 145 2.07 17.30 26.08
N GLY A 146 1.94 16.05 26.55
CA GLY A 146 1.41 15.74 27.89
C GLY A 146 -0.12 15.86 28.06
N ASP A 147 -0.85 16.35 27.06
CA ASP A 147 -2.31 16.38 27.06
C ASP A 147 -2.89 15.05 26.58
N GLN A 148 -3.49 14.32 27.53
CA GLN A 148 -4.14 13.03 27.33
C GLN A 148 -5.49 13.11 26.60
N ARG A 149 -5.99 14.32 26.32
CA ARG A 149 -7.26 14.56 25.63
C ARG A 149 -7.06 15.05 24.19
N ALA A 150 -5.84 15.34 23.77
CA ALA A 150 -5.55 15.94 22.48
C ALA A 150 -6.20 15.18 21.31
N GLY A 151 -6.14 13.84 21.29
CA GLY A 151 -6.78 13.01 20.25
C GLY A 151 -8.31 13.10 20.25
N VAL A 152 -8.92 13.07 21.43
CA VAL A 152 -10.38 13.20 21.58
C VAL A 152 -10.84 14.60 21.18
N GLU A 153 -10.09 15.64 21.54
CA GLU A 153 -10.37 17.02 21.15
C GLU A 153 -10.24 17.23 19.65
N LEU A 154 -9.24 16.63 19.00
CA LEU A 154 -9.14 16.61 17.54
C LEU A 154 -10.41 16.04 16.91
N LEU A 155 -10.86 14.87 17.36
CA LEU A 155 -12.07 14.26 16.82
C LEU A 155 -13.29 15.16 17.04
N ARG A 156 -13.48 15.72 18.24
CA ARG A 156 -14.57 16.68 18.51
C ARG A 156 -14.52 17.90 17.58
N ASN A 157 -13.34 18.46 17.35
CA ASN A 157 -13.16 19.58 16.43
C ASN A 157 -13.56 19.18 15.00
N LEU A 158 -13.16 17.99 14.54
CA LEU A 158 -13.53 17.47 13.23
C LEU A 158 -15.04 17.25 13.07
N GLU A 159 -15.76 16.89 14.14
CA GLU A 159 -17.23 16.78 14.11
C GLU A 159 -17.91 18.12 13.80
N GLN A 160 -17.39 19.22 14.36
CA GLN A 160 -17.91 20.57 14.07
C GLN A 160 -17.79 20.94 12.58
N TYR A 161 -16.81 20.38 11.88
CA TYR A 161 -16.59 20.59 10.45
C TYR A 161 -17.22 19.51 9.56
N HIS A 162 -18.03 18.61 10.13
CA HIS A 162 -18.66 17.49 9.40
C HIS A 162 -17.64 16.61 8.66
N VAL A 163 -16.48 16.38 9.30
CA VAL A 163 -15.45 15.47 8.78
C VAL A 163 -15.68 14.07 9.36
N ASP A 164 -16.11 13.16 8.49
CA ASP A 164 -16.42 11.76 8.82
C ASP A 164 -15.27 10.78 8.49
N THR A 165 -14.06 11.30 8.22
CA THR A 165 -12.87 10.46 7.95
C THR A 165 -12.65 9.45 9.09
N PRO A 166 -12.54 8.14 8.80
CA PRO A 166 -12.28 7.13 9.82
C PRO A 166 -10.91 7.33 10.46
N ALA A 167 -10.84 7.07 11.76
CA ALA A 167 -9.67 7.28 12.59
C ALA A 167 -9.07 5.96 13.08
N LEU A 168 -7.75 5.85 13.00
CA LEU A 168 -6.94 4.82 13.64
C LEU A 168 -6.19 5.47 14.80
N VAL A 169 -6.31 4.88 15.98
CA VAL A 169 -5.48 5.26 17.13
C VAL A 169 -4.18 4.50 17.03
N TYR A 170 -3.07 5.21 16.90
CA TYR A 170 -1.73 4.61 16.96
C TYR A 170 -1.00 5.14 18.18
N ALA A 171 -1.04 4.39 19.28
CA ALA A 171 -0.51 4.83 20.57
C ALA A 171 -0.17 3.63 21.47
N GLY A 172 0.90 3.74 22.26
CA GLY A 172 1.30 2.71 23.22
C GLY A 172 0.25 2.45 24.32
N HIS A 173 -0.57 3.46 24.63
CA HIS A 173 -1.66 3.34 25.58
C HIS A 173 -2.89 4.11 25.08
N PHE A 174 -4.04 3.45 25.11
CA PHE A 174 -5.34 4.06 24.82
C PHE A 174 -6.31 3.73 25.94
N ASP A 175 -6.93 4.77 26.50
CA ASP A 175 -7.93 4.67 27.57
C ASP A 175 -9.31 5.06 26.99
N PRO A 176 -10.19 4.08 26.69
CA PRO A 176 -11.50 4.34 26.10
C PRO A 176 -12.42 5.17 27.00
N GLU A 177 -12.21 5.18 28.32
CA GLU A 177 -13.06 5.94 29.25
C GLU A 177 -12.94 7.46 29.04
N ARG A 178 -11.86 7.92 28.39
CA ARG A 178 -11.63 9.34 28.08
C ARG A 178 -12.46 9.85 26.91
N GLY A 179 -13.09 8.95 26.17
CA GLY A 179 -13.98 9.26 25.06
C GLY A 179 -13.73 8.34 23.87
N VAL A 180 -14.79 7.67 23.44
CA VAL A 180 -14.80 6.91 22.18
C VAL A 180 -15.63 7.69 21.17
N ASP A 181 -15.02 8.00 20.03
CA ASP A 181 -15.70 8.61 18.90
C ASP A 181 -16.13 7.53 17.91
N ARG A 182 -17.30 7.71 17.26
CA ARG A 182 -17.82 6.78 16.25
C ARG A 182 -16.89 6.56 15.05
N ARG A 183 -15.98 7.50 14.79
CA ARG A 183 -15.00 7.41 13.69
C ARG A 183 -13.83 6.51 14.02
N ILE A 184 -13.59 6.18 15.30
CA ILE A 184 -12.49 5.30 15.68
C ILE A 184 -12.80 3.89 15.15
N PHE A 185 -12.01 3.46 14.17
CA PHE A 185 -12.11 2.15 13.56
C PHE A 185 -11.36 1.09 14.38
N ALA A 186 -10.13 1.42 14.80
CA ALA A 186 -9.26 0.54 15.58
C ALA A 186 -8.25 1.35 16.39
N ALA A 187 -7.67 0.70 17.40
CA ALA A 187 -6.56 1.21 18.20
C ALA A 187 -5.46 0.14 18.28
N THR A 188 -4.21 0.53 18.05
CA THR A 188 -3.06 -0.38 18.15
C THR A 188 -1.77 0.38 18.41
N SER A 189 -0.77 -0.31 18.96
CA SER A 189 0.63 0.12 19.03
C SER A 189 1.54 -0.75 18.16
N VAL A 190 0.94 -1.67 17.39
CA VAL A 190 1.63 -2.70 16.63
C VAL A 190 1.68 -2.29 15.15
N PRO A 191 2.88 -2.07 14.57
CA PRO A 191 3.05 -1.64 13.18
C PRO A 191 2.31 -2.50 12.16
N VAL A 192 2.37 -3.83 12.33
CA VAL A 192 1.74 -4.80 11.43
C VAL A 192 0.22 -4.66 11.43
N GLU A 193 -0.38 -4.46 12.60
CA GLU A 193 -1.83 -4.26 12.71
C GLU A 193 -2.25 -2.95 12.08
N LEU A 194 -1.47 -1.88 12.27
CA LEU A 194 -1.74 -0.59 11.63
C LEU A 194 -1.81 -0.73 10.11
N VAL A 195 -0.85 -1.44 9.51
CA VAL A 195 -0.85 -1.71 8.06
C VAL A 195 -2.12 -2.46 7.64
N HIS A 196 -2.54 -3.47 8.40
CA HIS A 196 -3.78 -4.20 8.13
C HIS A 196 -5.01 -3.28 8.19
N TYR A 197 -5.13 -2.45 9.22
CA TYR A 197 -6.29 -1.57 9.36
C TYR A 197 -6.34 -0.49 8.28
N VAL A 198 -5.19 0.05 7.83
CA VAL A 198 -5.15 0.98 6.70
C VAL A 198 -5.64 0.30 5.43
N ILE A 199 -5.19 -0.93 5.15
CA ILE A 199 -5.68 -1.71 4.00
C ILE A 199 -7.20 -1.90 4.08
N ASP A 200 -7.72 -2.33 5.23
CA ASP A 200 -9.14 -2.59 5.42
C ASP A 200 -10.00 -1.32 5.25
N LEU A 201 -9.53 -0.17 5.75
CA LEU A 201 -10.20 1.13 5.54
C LEU A 201 -10.19 1.56 4.07
N MET A 202 -9.08 1.38 3.38
CA MET A 202 -8.96 1.72 1.96
C MET A 202 -9.82 0.79 1.08
N GLU A 203 -9.90 -0.50 1.40
CA GLU A 203 -10.82 -1.44 0.75
C GLU A 203 -12.27 -0.95 0.87
N ARG A 204 -12.71 -0.58 2.08
CA ARG A 204 -14.06 -0.05 2.31
C ARG A 204 -14.32 1.26 1.57
N ALA A 205 -13.34 2.16 1.53
CA ALA A 205 -13.46 3.45 0.84
C ALA A 205 -13.58 3.29 -0.68
N ARG A 206 -12.90 2.29 -1.26
CA ARG A 206 -12.85 2.07 -2.72
C ARG A 206 -13.94 1.13 -3.23
N LEU A 207 -14.32 0.12 -2.45
CA LEU A 207 -15.22 -0.97 -2.87
C LEU A 207 -16.61 -0.86 -2.24
N GLY A 208 -16.81 0.05 -1.28
CA GLY A 208 -18.04 0.15 -0.50
C GLY A 208 -18.05 -0.78 0.72
N PRO A 209 -19.07 -0.70 1.58
CA PRO A 209 -19.24 -1.64 2.68
C PRO A 209 -19.47 -3.05 2.12
N LEU A 210 -18.61 -4.00 2.54
CA LEU A 210 -18.76 -5.43 2.26
C LEU A 210 -20.00 -6.02 2.94
#